data_AF-A0AAX1ZZI5-F1
#
_entry.id   AF-A0AAX1ZZI5-F1
#
_cell.length_a   1.000
_cell.length_b   1.000
_cell.length_c   1.000
_cell.angle_alpha   90.00
_cell.angle_beta   90.00
_cell.angle_gamma   90.00
#
_symmetry.space_group_name_H-M   'P 1'
#
loop_
_entity.id
_entity.type
_entity.pdbx_description
1 polymer ?
#
loop_
_entity_poly.entity_id
_entity_poly.type
_entity_poly.pdbx_seq_one_letter_code
_entity_poly.pdbx_strand_id
1 'polypeptide(L)'
;NATRWKVYEVLKQSGCEVECGTGARTKMNRIRLGLPKIHYFDACCVGKSTPLQLHFKTKEVLFIKAKGRGSRSRTNLDRYGFPRGYLARQKYFFGFQTGDMVKANVPKGKYQGVWFGEVACRKTGSFDIKGKDGKRIAQGINYRYVQVIQRFDGYAYGKGVAELA
;
A
#
# COMPACT_ATOMS: atom_id res chain seq x y z
N ASN A 1 9.18 4.72 -26.74
CA ASN A 1 10.56 5.10 -26.35
C ASN A 1 10.71 6.53 -25.80
N ALA A 2 9.87 7.51 -26.16
CA ALA A 2 9.98 8.89 -25.68
C ALA A 2 10.01 9.05 -24.16
N THR A 3 9.14 8.35 -23.42
CA THR A 3 9.08 8.44 -21.94
C THR A 3 10.37 7.97 -21.27
N ARG A 4 11.03 6.92 -21.79
CA ARG A 4 12.29 6.41 -21.22
C ARG A 4 13.42 7.42 -21.34
N TRP A 5 13.55 8.03 -22.52
CA TRP A 5 14.54 9.08 -22.76
C TRP A 5 14.27 10.31 -21.92
N LYS A 6 13.01 10.74 -21.82
CA LYS A 6 12.66 11.88 -20.98
C LYS A 6 12.99 11.66 -19.50
N VAL A 7 12.73 10.45 -18.98
CA VAL A 7 13.12 10.10 -17.60
C VAL A 7 14.64 10.15 -17.42
N TYR A 8 15.40 9.59 -18.36
CA TYR A 8 16.86 9.61 -18.31
C TYR A 8 17.42 11.04 -18.33
N GLU A 9 16.94 11.89 -19.23
CA GLU A 9 17.35 13.30 -19.33
C GLU A 9 17.05 14.08 -18.04
N VAL A 10 15.86 13.90 -17.47
CA VAL A 10 15.48 14.54 -16.20
C VAL A 10 16.36 14.05 -15.05
N LEU A 11 16.64 12.75 -14.99
CA LEU A 11 17.54 12.21 -13.96
C LEU A 11 18.97 12.72 -14.13
N LYS A 12 19.46 12.87 -15.36
CA LYS A 12 20.80 13.43 -15.63
C LYS A 12 20.95 14.87 -15.14
N GLN A 13 19.87 15.63 -15.09
CA GLN A 13 19.86 17.00 -14.55
C GLN A 13 19.95 17.05 -13.02
N SER A 14 19.80 15.93 -12.31
CA SER A 14 19.87 15.90 -10.84
C SER A 14 21.28 16.09 -10.26
N GLY A 15 22.33 16.01 -11.09
CA GLY A 15 23.72 16.02 -10.64
C GLY A 15 24.23 14.66 -10.12
N CYS A 16 23.36 13.66 -10.00
CA CYS A 16 23.75 12.30 -9.62
C CYS A 16 24.30 11.51 -10.82
N GLU A 17 25.15 10.52 -10.54
CA GLU A 17 25.53 9.52 -11.55
C GLU A 17 24.31 8.66 -11.93
N VAL A 18 23.91 8.76 -13.19
CA VAL A 18 22.78 7.98 -13.74
C VAL A 18 23.32 6.91 -14.69
N GLU A 19 23.00 5.66 -14.37
CA GLU A 19 23.25 4.48 -15.20
C GLU A 19 21.94 3.92 -15.78
N CYS A 20 22.00 3.41 -17.01
CA CYS A 20 20.92 2.66 -17.64
C CYS A 20 21.26 1.15 -17.68
N GLY A 21 20.24 0.31 -17.50
CA GLY A 21 20.36 -1.15 -17.59
C GLY A 21 19.40 -1.76 -18.61
N THR A 22 19.70 -2.97 -19.07
CA THR A 22 18.76 -3.81 -19.84
C THR A 22 18.12 -4.84 -18.93
N GLY A 23 16.89 -5.27 -19.26
CA GLY A 23 16.23 -6.34 -18.50
C GLY A 23 17.01 -7.67 -18.55
N ALA A 24 17.74 -7.93 -19.64
CA ALA A 24 18.63 -9.07 -19.76
C ALA A 24 19.79 -9.00 -18.74
N ARG A 25 20.41 -7.82 -18.57
CA ARG A 25 21.47 -7.61 -17.57
C ARG A 25 20.93 -7.77 -16.15
N THR A 26 19.75 -7.23 -15.85
CA THR A 26 19.09 -7.42 -14.56
C THR A 26 18.85 -8.90 -14.25
N LYS A 27 18.37 -9.67 -15.23
CA LYS A 27 18.20 -11.11 -15.10
C LYS A 27 19.54 -11.82 -14.82
N MET A 28 20.59 -11.50 -15.56
CA MET A 28 21.92 -12.11 -15.39
C MET A 28 22.53 -11.80 -14.02
N ASN A 29 22.48 -10.54 -13.58
CA ASN A 29 22.97 -10.13 -12.26
C ASN A 29 22.20 -10.86 -11.15
N ARG A 30 20.88 -10.99 -11.27
CA ARG A 30 20.04 -11.68 -10.30
C ARG A 30 20.39 -13.17 -10.19
N ILE A 31 20.58 -13.85 -11.32
CA ILE A 31 21.01 -15.26 -11.37
C ILE A 31 22.40 -15.41 -10.74
N ARG A 32 23.35 -14.55 -11.09
CA ARG A 32 24.70 -14.53 -10.53
C ARG A 32 24.68 -14.40 -8.99
N LEU A 33 23.78 -13.58 -8.46
CA LEU A 33 23.63 -13.34 -7.03
C LEU A 33 22.72 -14.37 -6.32
N GLY A 34 22.19 -15.37 -7.03
CA GLY A 34 21.31 -16.40 -6.44
C GLY A 34 19.97 -15.87 -5.91
N LEU A 35 19.49 -14.73 -6.42
CA LEU A 35 18.29 -14.08 -5.89
C LEU A 35 17.01 -14.51 -6.63
N PRO A 36 15.86 -14.68 -5.93
CA PRO A 36 14.59 -15.01 -6.58
C PRO A 36 14.02 -13.81 -7.35
N LYS A 37 13.14 -14.09 -8.33
CA LYS A 37 12.53 -13.05 -9.16
C LYS A 37 11.43 -12.30 -8.40
N ILE A 38 11.82 -11.23 -7.72
CA ILE A 38 10.91 -10.30 -7.04
C ILE A 38 11.35 -8.85 -7.30
N HIS A 39 10.39 -7.92 -7.34
CA HIS A 39 10.60 -6.51 -7.67
C HIS A 39 11.75 -5.82 -6.91
N TYR A 40 11.89 -6.05 -5.59
CA TYR A 40 12.95 -5.41 -4.82
C TYR A 40 14.35 -5.99 -5.13
N PHE A 41 14.47 -7.28 -5.43
CA PHE A 41 15.74 -7.86 -5.88
C PHE A 41 16.09 -7.46 -7.31
N ASP A 42 15.07 -7.36 -8.19
CA ASP A 42 15.27 -6.82 -9.54
C ASP A 42 15.84 -5.39 -9.48
N ALA A 43 15.35 -4.56 -8.55
CA ALA A 43 15.85 -3.19 -8.34
C ALA A 43 17.32 -3.16 -7.90
N CYS A 44 17.75 -4.07 -7.02
CA CYS A 44 19.15 -4.19 -6.62
C CYS A 44 20.07 -4.67 -7.76
N CYS A 45 19.52 -5.34 -8.78
CA CYS A 45 20.28 -5.99 -9.85
C CYS A 45 20.36 -5.14 -11.14
N VAL A 46 19.96 -3.86 -11.11
CA VAL A 46 19.96 -3.01 -12.30
C VAL A 46 21.37 -2.50 -12.60
N GLY A 47 21.74 -2.54 -13.90
CA GLY A 47 22.96 -1.90 -14.40
C GLY A 47 24.22 -2.76 -14.35
N LYS A 48 25.33 -2.22 -14.85
CA LYS A 48 26.68 -2.78 -14.76
C LYS A 48 27.29 -2.52 -13.38
N SER A 49 26.88 -1.45 -12.70
CA SER A 49 27.37 -1.09 -11.36
C SER A 49 26.92 -2.06 -10.25
N THR A 50 26.03 -3.02 -10.54
CA THR A 50 25.61 -4.03 -9.56
C THR A 50 26.82 -4.79 -8.98
N PRO A 51 27.04 -4.75 -7.65
CA PRO A 51 28.20 -5.36 -7.02
C PRO A 51 28.20 -6.89 -7.11
N LEU A 52 29.36 -7.48 -6.83
CA LEU A 52 29.51 -8.94 -6.79
C LEU A 52 28.79 -9.59 -5.60
N GLN A 53 28.58 -8.83 -4.51
CA GLN A 53 27.85 -9.26 -3.32
C GLN A 53 26.95 -8.13 -2.83
N LEU A 54 25.77 -8.50 -2.29
CA LEU A 54 24.84 -7.58 -1.62
C LEU A 54 24.71 -7.98 -0.15
N HIS A 55 24.67 -6.98 0.74
CA HIS A 55 24.46 -7.18 2.17
C HIS A 55 23.12 -6.58 2.59
N PHE A 56 22.17 -7.44 2.97
CA PHE A 56 20.86 -7.02 3.44
C PHE A 56 20.87 -6.81 4.95
N LYS A 57 20.63 -5.57 5.40
CA LYS A 57 20.55 -5.23 6.83
C LYS A 57 19.25 -5.66 7.50
N THR A 58 18.25 -6.04 6.73
CA THR A 58 16.94 -6.45 7.22
C THR A 58 16.35 -7.55 6.35
N LYS A 59 15.57 -8.41 6.98
CA LYS A 59 14.69 -9.38 6.34
C LYS A 59 13.24 -8.86 6.24
N GLU A 60 12.97 -7.63 6.64
CA GLU A 60 11.63 -7.04 6.50
C GLU A 60 11.47 -6.34 5.15
N VAL A 61 10.35 -6.58 4.48
CA VAL A 61 9.95 -5.90 3.24
C VAL A 61 8.69 -5.10 3.49
N LEU A 62 8.71 -3.82 3.10
CA LEU A 62 7.53 -2.97 3.06
C LEU A 62 6.85 -3.07 1.70
N PHE A 63 5.67 -3.67 1.68
CA PHE A 63 4.78 -3.70 0.53
C PHE A 63 3.90 -2.44 0.52
N ILE A 64 4.01 -1.66 -0.56
CA ILE A 64 3.20 -0.47 -0.78
C ILE A 64 2.30 -0.74 -1.97
N LYS A 65 0.98 -0.68 -1.75
CA LYS A 65 -0.02 -0.89 -2.79
C LYS A 65 -0.79 0.40 -3.02
N ALA A 66 -0.76 0.92 -4.25
CA ALA A 66 -1.62 2.04 -4.63
C ALA A 66 -3.10 1.61 -4.56
N LYS A 67 -3.90 2.36 -3.80
CA LYS A 67 -5.35 2.16 -3.61
C LYS A 67 -6.18 3.25 -4.29
N GLY A 68 -5.56 4.37 -4.66
CA GLY A 68 -6.26 5.55 -5.16
C GLY A 68 -6.96 6.31 -4.03
N ARG A 69 -7.67 7.41 -4.34
CA ARG A 69 -8.28 8.31 -3.33
C ARG A 69 -9.81 8.26 -3.29
N GLY A 70 -10.38 7.11 -3.68
CA GLY A 70 -11.81 6.89 -3.83
C GLY A 70 -12.24 6.73 -5.29
N SER A 71 -13.53 6.47 -5.49
CA SER A 71 -14.15 6.37 -6.81
C SER A 71 -14.71 7.72 -7.25
N ARG A 72 -14.56 8.06 -8.54
CA ARG A 72 -15.26 9.21 -9.16
C ARG A 72 -16.75 8.90 -9.33
N SER A 73 -17.11 7.66 -9.65
CA SER A 73 -18.50 7.23 -9.67
C SER A 73 -19.02 7.07 -8.26
N ARG A 74 -20.14 7.72 -7.98
CA ARG A 74 -20.78 7.75 -6.66
C ARG A 74 -22.07 6.95 -6.62
N THR A 75 -22.48 6.39 -7.74
CA THR A 75 -23.64 5.52 -7.83
C THR A 75 -23.15 4.09 -7.88
N ASN A 76 -23.54 3.31 -6.88
CA ASN A 76 -23.38 1.87 -6.92
C ASN A 76 -24.44 1.32 -7.87
N LEU A 77 -23.99 0.70 -8.95
CA LEU A 77 -24.86 0.03 -9.91
C LEU A 77 -24.96 -1.45 -9.56
N ASP A 78 -26.03 -2.08 -9.99
CA ASP A 78 -26.11 -3.53 -10.01
C ASP A 78 -25.42 -4.14 -11.22
N ARG A 79 -25.49 -5.47 -11.34
CA ARG A 79 -24.89 -6.22 -12.44
C ARG A 79 -25.47 -5.86 -13.83
N TYR A 80 -26.61 -5.19 -13.89
CA TYR A 80 -27.30 -4.78 -15.11
C TYR A 80 -27.17 -3.27 -15.39
N GLY A 81 -26.48 -2.52 -14.52
CA GLY A 81 -26.26 -1.09 -14.66
C GLY A 81 -27.33 -0.22 -14.01
N PHE A 82 -28.28 -0.78 -13.26
CA PHE A 82 -29.30 0.02 -12.57
C PHE A 82 -28.80 0.54 -11.20
N PRO A 83 -29.14 1.78 -10.80
CA PRO A 83 -28.75 2.32 -9.50
C PRO A 83 -29.30 1.49 -8.32
N ARG A 84 -28.41 1.03 -7.44
CA ARG A 84 -28.75 0.37 -6.17
C ARG A 84 -28.50 1.23 -4.93
N GLY A 85 -27.67 2.26 -5.06
CA GLY A 85 -27.40 3.15 -3.95
C GLY A 85 -26.39 4.22 -4.30
N TYR A 86 -26.28 5.21 -3.40
CA TYR A 86 -25.41 6.36 -3.59
C TYR A 86 -24.39 6.44 -2.46
N LEU A 87 -23.12 6.58 -2.84
CA LEU A 87 -22.03 6.84 -1.91
C LEU A 87 -22.19 8.26 -1.34
N ALA A 88 -21.86 8.42 -0.06
CA ALA A 88 -22.04 9.66 0.68
C ALA A 88 -21.16 10.80 0.13
N ARG A 89 -21.72 12.02 0.02
CA ARG A 89 -21.04 13.22 -0.51
C ARG A 89 -19.85 13.65 0.31
N GLN A 90 -19.98 13.49 1.61
CA GLN A 90 -18.97 13.78 2.59
C GLN A 90 -17.86 12.72 2.58
N LYS A 91 -16.61 13.18 2.60
CA LYS A 91 -15.43 12.31 2.64
C LYS A 91 -15.08 11.85 4.06
N TYR A 92 -15.26 12.75 5.04
CA TYR A 92 -14.90 12.52 6.43
C TYR A 92 -16.12 12.30 7.32
N PHE A 93 -16.07 11.31 8.20
CA PHE A 93 -17.08 11.04 9.21
C PHE A 93 -16.43 11.10 10.59
N PHE A 94 -16.92 11.97 11.47
CA PHE A 94 -16.37 12.16 12.83
C PHE A 94 -14.86 12.41 12.86
N GLY A 95 -14.31 13.04 11.82
CA GLY A 95 -12.88 13.31 11.69
C GLY A 95 -12.05 12.16 11.10
N PHE A 96 -12.67 11.09 10.61
CA PHE A 96 -12.01 9.93 9.97
C PHE A 96 -12.43 9.80 8.51
N GLN A 97 -11.58 9.20 7.68
CA GLN A 97 -11.95 8.75 6.32
C GLN A 97 -11.67 7.25 6.17
N THR A 98 -12.42 6.58 5.30
CA THR A 98 -12.16 5.17 4.98
C THR A 98 -10.74 5.01 4.41
N GLY A 99 -9.99 4.08 4.98
CA GLY A 99 -8.57 3.83 4.66
C GLY A 99 -7.58 4.43 5.66
N ASP A 100 -8.02 5.30 6.58
CA ASP A 100 -7.13 5.76 7.67
C ASP A 100 -6.66 4.53 8.48
N MET A 101 -5.37 4.46 8.79
CA MET A 101 -4.82 3.45 9.70
C MET A 101 -5.12 3.89 11.13
N VAL A 102 -5.77 3.02 11.90
CA VAL A 102 -6.27 3.37 13.23
C VAL A 102 -5.90 2.32 14.27
N LYS A 103 -5.87 2.77 15.53
CA LYS A 103 -5.95 1.94 16.73
C LYS A 103 -7.38 2.02 17.26
N ALA A 104 -8.05 0.90 17.45
CA ALA A 104 -9.34 0.84 18.12
C ALA A 104 -9.19 0.16 19.49
N ASN A 105 -9.55 0.85 20.57
CA ASN A 105 -9.55 0.30 21.93
C ASN A 105 -10.99 0.04 22.38
N VAL A 106 -11.44 -1.21 22.22
CA VAL A 106 -12.83 -1.61 22.43
C VAL A 106 -13.01 -2.13 23.87
N PRO A 107 -13.79 -1.46 24.72
CA PRO A 107 -13.86 -1.80 26.14
C PRO A 107 -14.66 -3.06 26.45
N LYS A 108 -15.68 -3.40 25.64
CA LYS A 108 -16.61 -4.50 25.90
C LYS A 108 -17.23 -5.08 24.63
N GLY A 109 -17.83 -6.27 24.76
CA GLY A 109 -18.59 -6.94 23.70
C GLY A 109 -17.74 -7.88 22.84
N LYS A 110 -18.29 -8.35 21.72
CA LYS A 110 -17.67 -9.38 20.85
C LYS A 110 -16.25 -9.06 20.40
N TYR A 111 -15.94 -7.79 20.15
CA TYR A 111 -14.64 -7.34 19.68
C TYR A 111 -13.83 -6.63 20.78
N GLN A 112 -14.04 -6.97 22.06
CA GLN A 112 -13.26 -6.41 23.16
C GLN A 112 -11.75 -6.58 22.91
N GLY A 113 -10.97 -5.54 23.22
CA GLY A 113 -9.52 -5.52 23.06
C GLY A 113 -9.01 -4.40 22.16
N VAL A 114 -7.72 -4.48 21.81
CA VAL A 114 -7.03 -3.49 20.99
C VAL A 114 -6.84 -4.02 19.57
N TRP A 115 -7.31 -3.26 18.59
CA TRP A 115 -7.23 -3.61 17.17
C TRP A 115 -6.44 -2.56 16.40
N PHE A 116 -5.70 -3.03 15.40
CA PHE A 116 -4.97 -2.19 14.46
C PHE A 116 -5.39 -2.53 13.04
N GLY A 117 -5.67 -1.52 12.23
CA GLY A 117 -6.06 -1.74 10.85
C GLY A 117 -6.61 -0.50 10.16
N GLU A 118 -7.01 -0.68 8.90
CA GLU A 118 -7.66 0.37 8.13
C GLU A 118 -9.13 0.50 8.55
N VAL A 119 -9.58 1.74 8.81
CA VAL A 119 -10.96 2.01 9.17
C VAL A 119 -11.86 2.02 7.93
N ALA A 120 -13.06 1.45 8.03
CA ALA A 120 -14.16 1.66 7.11
C ALA A 120 -15.24 2.49 7.81
N CYS A 121 -15.38 3.73 7.39
CA CYS A 121 -16.26 4.68 8.03
C CYS A 121 -17.71 4.49 7.57
N ARG A 122 -18.65 4.66 8.50
CA ARG A 122 -20.10 4.75 8.22
C ARG A 122 -20.64 6.07 8.76
N LYS A 123 -21.68 6.61 8.11
CA LYS A 123 -22.33 7.87 8.51
C LYS A 123 -22.85 7.85 9.97
N THR A 124 -23.19 6.66 10.48
CA THR A 124 -23.68 6.46 11.85
C THR A 124 -22.62 6.63 12.93
N GLY A 125 -21.33 6.74 12.58
CA GLY A 125 -20.24 6.79 13.57
C GLY A 125 -19.82 5.43 14.10
N SER A 126 -20.32 4.36 13.47
CA SER A 126 -19.94 2.98 13.72
C SER A 126 -19.01 2.50 12.62
N PHE A 127 -17.79 2.11 12.98
CA PHE A 127 -16.71 1.79 12.05
C PHE A 127 -16.36 0.30 12.07
N ASP A 128 -15.93 -0.20 10.92
CA ASP A 128 -15.30 -1.53 10.84
C ASP A 128 -13.79 -1.35 10.71
N ILE A 129 -13.01 -2.27 11.28
CA ILE A 129 -11.56 -2.30 11.17
C ILE A 129 -11.18 -3.46 10.25
N LYS A 130 -10.35 -3.15 9.25
CA LYS A 130 -9.82 -4.12 8.30
C LYS A 130 -8.37 -4.45 8.60
N GLY A 131 -8.05 -5.74 8.62
CA GLY A 131 -6.68 -6.21 8.75
C GLY A 131 -5.85 -5.97 7.49
N LYS A 132 -4.58 -6.38 7.53
CA LYS A 132 -3.62 -6.22 6.42
C LYS A 132 -4.06 -6.94 5.13
N ASP A 133 -4.83 -8.02 5.26
CA ASP A 133 -5.41 -8.77 4.14
C ASP A 133 -6.69 -8.13 3.57
N GLY A 134 -7.12 -6.99 4.14
CA GLY A 134 -8.34 -6.29 3.77
C GLY A 134 -9.62 -6.90 4.34
N LYS A 135 -9.52 -8.00 5.10
CA LYS A 135 -10.69 -8.62 5.75
C LYS A 135 -11.10 -7.82 6.98
N ARG A 136 -12.40 -7.79 7.27
CA ARG A 136 -12.91 -7.15 8.48
C ARG A 136 -12.55 -8.00 9.69
N ILE A 137 -11.76 -7.44 10.60
CA ILE A 137 -11.32 -8.10 11.84
C ILE A 137 -12.14 -7.65 13.05
N ALA A 138 -12.69 -6.43 13.00
CA ALA A 138 -13.65 -5.94 13.98
C ALA A 138 -14.70 -5.09 13.30
N GLN A 139 -15.94 -5.09 13.81
CA GLN A 139 -17.08 -4.45 13.17
C GLN A 139 -17.91 -3.69 14.19
N GLY A 140 -18.57 -2.63 13.74
CA GLY A 140 -19.55 -1.95 14.59
C GLY A 140 -18.95 -1.06 15.70
N ILE A 141 -17.67 -0.68 15.60
CA ILE A 141 -16.95 0.02 16.67
C ILE A 141 -17.30 1.50 16.65
N ASN A 142 -17.77 2.05 17.79
CA ASN A 142 -18.04 3.48 17.89
C ASN A 142 -16.75 4.30 17.69
N TYR A 143 -16.83 5.37 16.89
CA TYR A 143 -15.69 6.23 16.54
C TYR A 143 -14.93 6.78 17.76
N ARG A 144 -15.59 6.94 18.92
CA ARG A 144 -14.96 7.42 20.16
C ARG A 144 -13.88 6.48 20.69
N TYR A 145 -13.94 5.21 20.31
CA TYR A 145 -12.95 4.19 20.67
C TYR A 145 -11.84 4.06 19.64
N VAL A 146 -11.83 4.88 18.59
CA VAL A 146 -10.90 4.80 17.48
C VAL A 146 -9.97 6.01 17.50
N GLN A 147 -8.69 5.78 17.27
CA GLN A 147 -7.64 6.80 17.21
C GLN A 147 -6.86 6.65 15.90
N VAL A 148 -6.62 7.76 15.21
CA VAL A 148 -5.84 7.76 13.97
C VAL A 148 -4.36 7.56 14.29
N ILE A 149 -3.73 6.62 13.60
CA ILE A 149 -2.27 6.43 13.58
C ILE A 149 -1.70 7.13 12.35
N GLN A 150 -2.29 6.87 11.18
CA GLN A 150 -1.86 7.43 9.90
C GLN A 150 -3.08 7.77 9.05
N ARG A 151 -3.06 8.96 8.46
CA ARG A 151 -4.08 9.38 7.50
C ARG A 151 -3.89 8.68 6.16
N PHE A 152 -4.99 8.31 5.52
CA PHE A 152 -4.95 7.71 4.20
C PHE A 152 -4.37 8.68 3.17
N ASP A 153 -3.27 8.26 2.56
CA ASP A 153 -2.51 9.02 1.55
C ASP A 153 -2.74 8.52 0.12
N GLY A 154 -3.53 7.46 -0.05
CA GLY A 154 -3.78 6.80 -1.34
C GLY A 154 -3.07 5.46 -1.50
N TYR A 155 -2.29 5.04 -0.50
CA TYR A 155 -1.59 3.77 -0.47
C TYR A 155 -2.04 2.93 0.72
N ALA A 156 -1.87 1.61 0.58
CA ALA A 156 -1.93 0.66 1.66
C ALA A 156 -0.53 0.11 1.93
N TYR A 157 -0.25 -0.14 3.20
CA TYR A 157 1.06 -0.54 3.69
C TYR A 157 0.98 -1.92 4.34
N GLY A 158 1.86 -2.82 3.93
CA GLY A 158 2.00 -4.15 4.49
C GLY A 158 3.47 -4.44 4.80
N LYS A 159 3.73 -5.12 5.92
CA LYS A 159 5.06 -5.69 6.19
C LYS A 159 5.02 -7.18 5.90
N GLY A 160 6.03 -7.69 5.22
CA GLY A 160 6.30 -9.11 5.08
C GLY A 160 7.76 -9.43 5.35
N VAL A 161 8.10 -10.71 5.31
CA VAL A 161 9.49 -11.19 5.41
C VAL A 161 10.01 -11.36 3.99
N ALA A 162 11.24 -10.91 3.74
CA ALA A 162 11.94 -11.13 2.49
C ALA A 162 12.11 -12.64 2.29
N GLU A 163 11.71 -13.12 1.13
CA GLU A 163 12.08 -14.46 0.66
C GLU A 163 13.56 -14.41 0.30
N LEU A 164 14.43 -14.63 1.29
CA LEU A 164 15.85 -14.88 1.07
C LEU A 164 15.96 -16.36 0.66
N ALA A 165 16.69 -16.60 -0.44
CA ALA A 165 17.01 -17.95 -0.90
C ALA A 165 17.83 -18.71 0.15
#